data_AF-A0A947W319-F1
#
_entry.id   AF-A0A947W319-F1
#
_cell.length_a   1.000
_cell.length_b   1.000
_cell.length_c   1.000
_cell.angle_alpha   90.00
_cell.angle_beta   90.00
_cell.angle_gamma   90.00
#
_symmetry.space_group_name_H-M   'P 1'
#
loop_
_entity.id
_entity.type
_entity.pdbx_description
1 polymer ?
#
loop_
_entity_poly.entity_id
_entity_poly.type
_entity_poly.pdbx_seq_one_letter_code
_entity_poly.pdbx_strand_id
1 'polypeptide(L)'
;MSDPEKNDRYDLCVIGCGPSGFAAAMRAFDMGKHVVIIEKDEIGGAGVKWGALASKTMWELSNDYYIAAKTDRGYRASALHPDYGSVMDTVQRAVKEKQYQMISQIETFSRRRWKGPGSLTLKRGCGAFRSPDSLDILTDGKVDETVVADFFLIASGSKPKEFPGIPFDHKRILSSDSILSLKSFPKRLIIIGAGIVGCEYATIFSNYNRTKVYLVDHAESVIPYEDFDISRFVSSCLENNGVEIFHSAALKDIVKRKDHLDITLDFEDGHSQVVEVDAALISIGREPNLSCLNLQHAGILPDKTGRIVTDDNCMAGRHIYAAGDVTHLPALVNIAEMEGRHAVASMFGKPSKPLSYKDMSTIMFFHPAVAAVGMSEKSCRKKNIPYRAAYYSNAFLPRAIAMRALNGFFKIIATDEDNPKILGMRAAGPQVSGTVMAVSLAMKRSECVSDMLESLYPHPTMSEAMQECMRMLIGTSTFKPFAFPGRLRTWSWHPGKEKDEEIKQSSIETNGGKE
;
A
#
# COMPACT_ATOMS: atom_id res chain seq x y z
N MET A 1 13.89 31.23 38.39
CA MET A 1 13.38 29.89 38.02
C MET A 1 13.40 29.82 36.51
N SER A 2 14.36 29.10 35.93
CA SER A 2 14.45 28.85 34.49
C SER A 2 13.33 27.90 34.08
N ASP A 3 12.59 28.25 33.04
CA ASP A 3 11.55 27.40 32.47
C ASP A 3 12.17 26.08 31.99
N PRO A 4 11.78 24.91 32.55
CA PRO A 4 12.33 23.61 32.16
C PRO A 4 12.03 23.23 30.69
N GLU A 5 11.23 24.01 29.96
CA GLU A 5 11.05 23.84 28.51
C GLU A 5 12.16 24.44 27.64
N LYS A 6 12.89 25.45 28.13
CA LYS A 6 14.02 26.05 27.40
C LYS A 6 15.28 25.21 27.55
N ASN A 7 15.30 24.07 26.86
CA ASN A 7 16.57 23.54 26.37
C ASN A 7 16.66 23.99 24.91
N ASP A 8 17.56 24.92 24.61
CA ASP A 8 17.65 25.61 23.31
C ASP A 8 18.02 24.67 22.13
N ARG A 9 18.19 23.37 22.39
CA ARG A 9 18.65 22.38 21.41
C ARG A 9 18.03 21.00 21.64
N TYR A 10 17.65 20.34 20.55
CA TYR A 10 17.18 18.95 20.52
C TYR A 10 18.22 18.04 19.86
N ASP A 11 18.22 16.74 20.18
CA ASP A 11 19.05 15.77 19.46
C ASP A 11 18.47 15.54 18.04
N LEU A 12 17.14 15.52 17.91
CA LEU A 12 16.45 15.26 16.64
C LEU A 12 15.20 16.14 16.50
N CYS A 13 15.09 16.82 15.36
CA CYS A 13 13.86 17.46 14.90
C CYS A 13 13.20 16.62 13.79
N VAL A 14 12.00 16.11 14.04
CA VAL A 14 11.20 15.35 13.07
C VAL A 14 10.10 16.24 12.50
N ILE A 15 10.07 16.38 11.18
CA ILE A 15 9.08 17.22 10.48
C ILE A 15 8.02 16.29 9.86
N GLY A 16 6.85 16.22 10.49
CA GLY A 16 5.75 15.32 10.17
C GLY A 16 5.61 14.18 11.18
N CYS A 17 4.37 13.89 11.59
CA CYS A 17 4.00 12.83 12.52
C CYS A 17 3.22 11.70 11.84
N GLY A 18 3.50 11.46 10.55
CA GLY A 18 3.09 10.27 9.83
C GLY A 18 3.87 9.01 10.27
N PRO A 19 3.69 7.86 9.58
CA PRO A 19 4.33 6.61 9.94
C PRO A 19 5.86 6.69 10.11
N SER A 20 6.58 7.31 9.15
CA SER A 20 8.03 7.48 9.23
C SER A 20 8.45 8.37 10.39
N GLY A 21 7.81 9.53 10.54
CA GLY A 21 8.16 10.49 11.57
C GLY A 21 7.88 9.99 12.99
N PHE A 22 6.72 9.38 13.22
CA PHE A 22 6.40 8.80 14.54
C PHE A 22 7.35 7.64 14.89
N ALA A 23 7.63 6.76 13.93
CA ALA A 23 8.55 5.63 14.14
C ALA A 23 9.99 6.09 14.44
N ALA A 24 10.46 7.13 13.73
CA ALA A 24 11.74 7.76 14.01
C ALA A 24 11.78 8.38 15.41
N ALA A 25 10.76 9.16 15.78
CA ALA A 25 10.70 9.78 17.09
C ALA A 25 10.74 8.74 18.22
N MET A 26 9.97 7.64 18.10
CA MET A 26 10.01 6.55 19.07
C MET A 26 11.39 5.89 19.11
N ARG A 27 11.99 5.62 17.94
CA ARG A 27 13.31 4.98 17.88
C ARG A 27 14.40 5.84 18.50
N ALA A 28 14.33 7.16 18.34
CA ALA A 28 15.30 8.08 18.92
C ALA A 28 15.10 8.16 20.44
N PHE A 29 13.84 8.17 20.90
CA PHE A 29 13.51 8.05 22.32
C PHE A 29 14.07 6.77 22.96
N ASP A 30 13.96 5.60 22.29
CA ASP A 30 14.57 4.34 22.75
C ASP A 30 16.09 4.44 22.95
N MET A 31 16.74 5.37 22.24
CA MET A 31 18.17 5.64 22.32
C MET A 31 18.51 6.79 23.30
N GLY A 32 17.54 7.19 24.13
CA GLY A 32 17.70 8.22 25.16
C GLY A 32 17.78 9.65 24.61
N LYS A 33 17.29 9.90 23.39
CA LYS A 33 17.38 11.20 22.71
C LYS A 33 16.18 12.11 22.99
N HIS A 34 16.43 13.40 22.99
CA HIS A 34 15.42 14.44 23.09
C HIS A 34 14.94 14.83 21.69
N VAL A 35 13.68 14.49 21.40
CA VAL A 35 13.07 14.68 20.09
C VAL A 35 12.01 15.77 20.15
N VAL A 36 12.01 16.64 19.15
CA VAL A 36 10.87 17.50 18.82
C VAL A 36 10.22 17.01 17.53
N ILE A 37 8.90 16.84 17.57
CA ILE A 37 8.06 16.47 16.44
C ILE A 37 7.26 17.71 16.05
N ILE A 38 7.31 18.10 14.79
CA ILE A 38 6.57 19.24 14.25
C ILE A 38 5.50 18.70 13.33
N GLU A 39 4.24 18.92 13.67
CA GLU A 39 3.09 18.45 12.89
C GLU A 39 2.11 19.60 12.68
N LYS A 40 1.83 19.92 11.41
CA LYS A 40 0.89 20.99 11.05
C LYS A 40 -0.57 20.55 11.09
N ASP A 41 -0.85 19.28 10.80
CA ASP A 41 -2.19 18.75 10.59
C ASP A 41 -2.50 17.64 11.63
N GLU A 42 -2.73 16.42 11.17
CA GLU A 42 -3.27 15.31 11.95
C GLU A 42 -2.17 14.34 12.37
N ILE A 43 -2.15 13.98 13.66
CA ILE A 43 -1.21 12.97 14.17
C ILE A 43 -1.50 11.63 13.48
N GLY A 44 -0.45 10.93 13.06
CA GLY A 44 -0.54 9.74 12.23
C GLY A 44 -0.58 10.00 10.72
N GLY A 45 -0.79 11.25 10.30
CA GLY A 45 -0.78 11.67 8.90
C GLY A 45 -1.70 10.83 8.01
N ALA A 46 -1.31 10.68 6.74
CA ALA A 46 -2.03 9.84 5.77
C ALA A 46 -2.05 8.34 6.14
N GLY A 47 -1.13 7.86 6.98
CA GLY A 47 -1.16 6.48 7.46
C GLY A 47 -2.37 6.17 8.35
N VAL A 48 -2.92 7.20 9.02
CA VAL A 48 -4.02 7.05 9.97
C VAL A 48 -5.30 7.73 9.47
N LYS A 49 -5.28 9.05 9.31
CA LYS A 49 -6.51 9.85 9.12
C LYS A 49 -7.06 9.81 7.69
N TRP A 50 -6.18 9.96 6.71
CA TRP A 50 -6.56 10.21 5.30
C TRP A 50 -6.24 9.06 4.35
N GLY A 51 -5.81 7.91 4.88
CA GLY A 51 -5.34 6.79 4.08
C GLY A 51 -5.49 5.47 4.80
N ALA A 52 -4.37 4.80 5.09
CA ALA A 52 -4.36 3.35 5.30
C ALA A 52 -5.32 2.86 6.40
N LEU A 53 -5.31 3.43 7.61
CA LEU A 53 -6.26 2.97 8.64
C LEU A 53 -7.72 3.28 8.25
N ALA A 54 -8.00 4.53 7.88
CA ALA A 54 -9.37 4.96 7.57
C ALA A 54 -9.98 4.18 6.39
N SER A 55 -9.24 4.00 5.30
CA SER A 55 -9.72 3.26 4.12
C SER A 55 -9.88 1.77 4.43
N LYS A 56 -8.99 1.18 5.24
CA LYS A 56 -9.06 -0.25 5.62
C LYS A 56 -10.24 -0.49 6.56
N THR A 57 -10.51 0.42 7.50
CA THR A 57 -11.72 0.33 8.33
C THR A 57 -12.98 0.39 7.47
N MET A 58 -13.05 1.30 6.50
CA MET A 58 -14.20 1.37 5.59
C MET A 58 -14.32 0.12 4.69
N TRP A 59 -13.18 -0.43 4.26
CA TRP A 59 -13.11 -1.68 3.50
C TRP A 59 -13.61 -2.88 4.29
N GLU A 60 -13.17 -3.06 5.55
CA GLU A 60 -13.63 -4.14 6.42
C GLU A 60 -15.16 -4.08 6.59
N LEU A 61 -15.71 -2.90 6.89
CA LEU A 61 -17.16 -2.71 7.01
C LEU A 61 -17.90 -3.01 5.70
N SER A 62 -17.33 -2.62 4.55
CA SER A 62 -17.92 -2.93 3.24
C SER A 62 -17.89 -4.43 2.94
N ASN A 63 -16.82 -5.11 3.35
CA ASN A 63 -16.62 -6.53 3.15
C ASN A 63 -17.57 -7.35 4.04
N ASP A 64 -17.75 -6.93 5.29
CA ASP A 64 -18.75 -7.51 6.20
C ASP A 64 -20.16 -7.39 5.64
N TYR A 65 -20.52 -6.20 5.12
CA TYR A 65 -21.80 -5.98 4.47
C TYR A 65 -21.97 -6.89 3.24
N TYR A 66 -20.96 -6.96 2.38
CA TYR A 66 -20.97 -7.83 1.19
C TYR A 66 -21.14 -9.32 1.58
N ILE A 67 -20.46 -9.78 2.64
CA ILE A 67 -20.58 -11.16 3.14
C ILE A 67 -21.98 -11.40 3.71
N ALA A 68 -22.51 -10.49 4.51
CA ALA A 68 -23.83 -10.60 5.12
C ALA A 68 -24.96 -10.59 4.07
N ALA A 69 -24.75 -9.92 2.94
CA ALA A 69 -25.71 -9.86 1.83
C ALA A 69 -25.77 -11.15 1.00
N LYS A 70 -24.84 -12.11 1.20
CA LYS A 70 -24.83 -13.37 0.45
C LYS A 70 -26.08 -14.20 0.73
N THR A 71 -26.54 -14.90 -0.31
CA THR A 71 -27.77 -15.72 -0.25
C THR A 71 -27.50 -17.20 -0.54
N ASP A 72 -26.24 -17.58 -0.72
CA ASP A 72 -25.77 -18.93 -1.07
C ASP A 72 -25.39 -19.79 0.15
N ARG A 73 -25.74 -19.32 1.35
CA ARG A 73 -25.32 -19.93 2.63
C ARG A 73 -26.35 -20.87 3.26
N GLY A 74 -27.52 -21.03 2.64
CA GLY A 74 -28.66 -21.74 3.25
C GLY A 74 -29.41 -20.92 4.29
N TYR A 75 -28.99 -19.67 4.51
CA TYR A 75 -29.69 -18.65 5.28
C TYR A 75 -29.53 -17.30 4.57
N ARG A 76 -30.37 -16.32 4.94
CA ARG A 76 -30.34 -14.97 4.39
C ARG A 76 -30.55 -13.97 5.51
N ALA A 77 -29.67 -12.96 5.60
CA ALA A 77 -29.91 -11.80 6.45
C ALA A 77 -31.07 -10.97 5.86
N SER A 78 -32.00 -10.52 6.71
CA SER A 78 -33.10 -9.64 6.31
C SER A 78 -32.87 -8.22 6.86
N ALA A 79 -33.44 -7.21 6.19
CA ALA A 79 -33.36 -5.81 6.59
C ALA A 79 -31.93 -5.22 6.71
N LEU A 80 -30.98 -5.73 5.93
CA LEU A 80 -29.62 -5.17 5.88
C LEU A 80 -29.65 -3.83 5.12
N HIS A 81 -29.43 -2.72 5.84
CA HIS A 81 -29.40 -1.37 5.27
C HIS A 81 -28.16 -0.63 5.79
N PRO A 82 -27.19 -0.28 4.94
CA PRO A 82 -26.02 0.46 5.38
C PRO A 82 -26.37 1.95 5.48
N ASP A 83 -26.16 2.53 6.66
CA ASP A 83 -26.22 3.98 6.88
C ASP A 83 -24.82 4.59 6.75
N TYR A 84 -24.66 5.54 5.84
CA TYR A 84 -23.34 6.13 5.56
C TYR A 84 -22.76 6.87 6.77
N GLY A 85 -23.60 7.60 7.51
CA GLY A 85 -23.16 8.33 8.71
C GLY A 85 -22.58 7.39 9.76
N SER A 86 -23.29 6.30 10.06
CA SER A 86 -22.87 5.28 11.03
C SER A 86 -21.60 4.52 10.59
N VAL A 87 -21.44 4.26 9.28
CA VAL A 87 -20.20 3.71 8.71
C VAL A 87 -19.06 4.69 8.96
N MET A 88 -19.25 5.97 8.65
CA MET A 88 -18.22 6.98 8.84
C MET A 88 -17.88 7.24 10.31
N ASP A 89 -18.86 7.19 11.22
CA ASP A 89 -18.61 7.27 12.66
C ASP A 89 -17.70 6.14 13.14
N THR A 90 -17.88 4.93 12.60
CA THR A 90 -17.01 3.79 12.91
C THR A 90 -15.60 3.98 12.37
N VAL A 91 -15.46 4.50 11.14
CA VAL A 91 -14.15 4.88 10.56
C VAL A 91 -13.47 5.94 11.42
N GLN A 92 -14.19 7.00 11.80
CA GLN A 92 -13.63 8.08 12.62
C GLN A 92 -13.28 7.62 14.04
N ARG A 93 -14.02 6.67 14.62
CA ARG A 93 -13.65 6.05 15.90
C ARG A 93 -12.31 5.32 15.82
N ALA A 94 -12.10 4.51 14.78
CA ALA A 94 -10.82 3.79 14.59
C ALA A 94 -9.64 4.77 14.43
N VAL A 95 -9.84 5.83 13.65
CA VAL A 95 -8.85 6.91 13.50
C VAL A 95 -8.54 7.57 14.84
N LYS A 96 -9.56 8.03 15.56
CA LYS A 96 -9.40 8.71 16.86
C LYS A 96 -8.74 7.82 17.89
N GLU A 97 -9.08 6.53 17.92
CA GLU A 97 -8.46 5.56 18.80
C GLU A 97 -6.95 5.47 18.54
N LYS A 98 -6.54 5.37 17.27
CA LYS A 98 -5.11 5.33 16.93
C LYS A 98 -4.40 6.64 17.24
N GLN A 99 -5.02 7.79 16.94
CA GLN A 99 -4.47 9.10 17.26
C GLN A 99 -4.31 9.30 18.77
N TYR A 100 -5.31 8.88 19.55
CA TYR A 100 -5.26 8.94 21.01
C TYR A 100 -4.09 8.13 21.57
N GLN A 101 -3.86 6.91 21.07
CA GLN A 101 -2.70 6.09 21.47
C GLN A 101 -1.38 6.82 21.20
N MET A 102 -1.23 7.42 20.01
CA MET A 102 -0.01 8.13 19.61
C MET A 102 0.23 9.39 20.47
N ILE A 103 -0.82 10.20 20.67
CA ILE A 103 -0.73 11.43 21.49
C ILE A 103 -0.46 11.07 22.95
N SER A 104 -1.16 10.07 23.50
CA SER A 104 -0.96 9.60 24.87
C SER A 104 0.49 9.17 25.09
N GLN A 105 1.09 8.47 24.12
CA GLN A 105 2.49 8.08 24.20
C GLN A 105 3.43 9.30 24.20
N ILE A 106 3.22 10.26 23.30
CA ILE A 106 4.02 11.50 23.25
C ILE A 106 3.92 12.29 24.56
N GLU A 107 2.71 12.47 25.09
CA GLU A 107 2.51 13.21 26.34
C GLU A 107 3.13 12.51 27.54
N THR A 108 3.01 11.18 27.61
CA THR A 108 3.58 10.36 28.69
C THR A 108 5.09 10.54 28.77
N PHE A 109 5.76 10.56 27.61
CA PHE A 109 7.22 10.71 27.50
C PHE A 109 7.67 12.17 27.29
N SER A 110 6.81 13.14 27.57
CA SER A 110 7.18 14.55 27.57
C SER A 110 8.12 14.91 28.72
N ARG A 111 8.96 15.94 28.54
CA ARG A 111 9.90 16.43 29.59
C ARG A 111 9.20 16.77 30.92
N ARG A 112 7.92 17.14 30.85
CA ARG A 112 7.09 17.45 32.01
C ARG A 112 6.74 16.20 32.82
N ARG A 113 6.29 15.13 32.16
CA ARG A 113 5.78 13.91 32.81
C ARG A 113 6.84 12.82 33.01
N TRP A 114 7.81 12.72 32.11
CA TRP A 114 8.87 11.71 32.13
C TRP A 114 10.18 12.27 32.69
N LYS A 115 10.85 11.47 33.54
CA LYS A 115 12.13 11.83 34.19
C LYS A 115 13.27 10.85 33.85
N GLY A 116 13.03 9.88 32.96
CA GLY A 116 14.06 8.98 32.46
C GLY A 116 14.86 9.58 31.30
N PRO A 117 15.68 8.76 30.61
CA PRO A 117 16.44 9.22 29.45
C PRO A 117 15.51 9.56 28.28
N GLY A 118 15.92 10.54 27.48
CA GLY A 118 15.18 11.02 26.31
C GLY A 118 13.89 11.78 26.65
N SER A 119 13.28 12.36 25.63
CA SER A 119 11.96 12.98 25.76
C SER A 119 11.31 13.22 24.41
N LEU A 120 9.98 13.29 24.37
CA LEU A 120 9.22 13.68 23.20
C LEU A 120 8.55 15.04 23.41
N THR A 121 8.67 15.94 22.45
CA THR A 121 7.94 17.22 22.43
C THR A 121 7.17 17.31 21.12
N LEU A 122 5.86 17.51 21.17
CA LEU A 122 5.06 17.80 19.99
C LEU A 122 4.83 19.31 19.89
N LYS A 123 5.14 19.89 18.73
CA LYS A 123 4.84 21.28 18.39
C LYS A 123 3.92 21.29 17.17
N ARG A 124 2.94 22.19 17.17
CA ARG A 124 1.98 22.35 16.08
C ARG A 124 2.42 23.48 15.17
N GLY A 125 2.37 23.25 13.87
CA GLY A 125 2.70 24.25 12.86
C GLY A 125 3.50 23.69 11.69
N CYS A 126 3.72 24.53 10.70
CA CYS A 126 4.48 24.22 9.49
C CYS A 126 5.98 24.42 9.76
N GLY A 127 6.76 23.35 9.68
CA GLY A 127 8.22 23.44 9.79
C GLY A 127 8.87 23.94 8.50
N ALA A 128 9.62 25.05 8.58
CA ALA A 128 10.32 25.68 7.48
C ALA A 128 11.81 25.89 7.82
N PHE A 129 12.72 25.39 7.00
CA PHE A 129 14.16 25.61 7.23
C PHE A 129 14.48 27.10 7.11
N ARG A 130 15.13 27.61 8.14
CA ARG A 130 15.71 28.96 8.19
C ARG A 130 17.18 28.91 7.76
N SER A 131 17.86 27.84 8.15
CA SER A 131 19.23 27.48 7.76
C SER A 131 19.36 25.95 7.81
N PRO A 132 20.50 25.35 7.43
CA PRO A 132 20.69 23.92 7.58
C PRO A 132 20.60 23.43 9.03
N ASP A 133 20.84 24.29 10.02
CA ASP A 133 20.90 23.94 11.45
C ASP A 133 19.68 24.43 12.26
N SER A 134 18.72 25.11 11.64
CA SER A 134 17.56 25.68 12.34
C SER A 134 16.29 25.69 11.50
N LEU A 135 15.16 25.50 12.18
CA LEU A 135 13.85 25.37 11.56
C LEU A 135 12.85 26.27 12.29
N ASP A 136 12.18 27.15 11.55
CA ASP A 136 11.08 27.96 12.05
C ASP A 136 9.79 27.12 12.05
N ILE A 137 9.00 27.23 13.12
CA ILE A 137 7.65 26.72 13.22
C ILE A 137 6.71 27.86 12.87
N LEU A 138 5.97 27.70 11.77
CA LEU A 138 5.03 28.69 11.28
C LEU A 138 3.60 28.32 11.68
N THR A 139 2.92 29.25 12.35
CA THR A 139 1.49 29.19 12.67
C THR A 139 0.81 30.37 11.99
N ASP A 140 -0.21 30.10 11.16
CA ASP A 140 -0.89 31.12 10.34
C ASP A 140 0.06 32.00 9.51
N GLY A 141 1.15 31.40 9.00
CA GLY A 141 2.15 32.07 8.16
C GLY A 141 3.13 32.97 8.93
N LYS A 142 3.06 33.00 10.26
CA LYS A 142 3.98 33.76 11.12
C LYS A 142 4.91 32.81 11.87
N VAL A 143 6.16 33.24 12.07
CA VAL A 143 7.12 32.52 12.91
C VAL A 143 6.65 32.57 14.36
N ASP A 144 6.35 31.41 14.92
CA ASP A 144 5.93 31.23 16.30
C ASP A 144 7.15 30.91 17.19
N GLU A 145 7.96 29.94 16.75
CA GLU A 145 9.14 29.46 17.46
C GLU A 145 10.23 29.03 16.46
N THR A 146 11.50 29.12 16.85
CA THR A 146 12.63 28.55 16.08
C THR A 146 13.24 27.39 16.86
N VAL A 147 13.41 26.26 16.19
CA VAL A 147 14.00 25.04 16.74
C VAL A 147 15.42 24.85 16.20
N VAL A 148 16.34 24.47 17.07
CA VAL A 148 17.70 24.02 16.73
C VAL A 148 17.84 22.55 17.11
N ALA A 149 18.42 21.74 16.23
CA ALA A 149 18.65 20.32 16.48
C ALA A 149 19.96 19.81 15.89
N ASP A 150 20.50 18.72 16.45
CA ASP A 150 21.70 18.06 15.91
C ASP A 150 21.43 17.32 14.60
N PHE A 151 20.23 16.75 14.46
CA PHE A 151 19.76 16.08 13.26
C PHE A 151 18.34 16.53 12.90
N PHE A 152 18.03 16.50 11.61
CA PHE A 152 16.68 16.74 11.09
C PHE A 152 16.21 15.53 10.29
N LEU A 153 14.95 15.13 10.48
CA LEU A 153 14.28 14.14 9.64
C LEU A 153 13.08 14.76 8.95
N ILE A 154 13.13 14.83 7.63
CA ILE A 154 12.01 15.24 6.79
C ILE A 154 11.11 14.01 6.57
N ALA A 155 9.94 14.04 7.21
CA ALA A 155 8.92 12.99 7.15
C ALA A 155 7.55 13.56 6.75
N SER A 156 7.55 14.57 5.86
CA SER A 156 6.37 15.35 5.47
C SER A 156 5.36 14.59 4.59
N GLY A 157 5.73 13.39 4.13
CA GLY A 157 4.87 12.48 3.39
C GLY A 157 4.51 12.99 1.99
N SER A 158 3.31 12.63 1.54
CA SER A 158 2.79 12.94 0.21
C SER A 158 1.34 13.46 0.29
N LYS A 159 0.89 14.10 -0.79
CA LYS A 159 -0.50 14.55 -0.98
C LYS A 159 -1.04 14.06 -2.34
N PRO A 160 -2.37 13.96 -2.53
CA PRO A 160 -2.94 13.58 -3.82
C PRO A 160 -2.55 14.56 -4.92
N LYS A 161 -2.24 14.01 -6.11
CA LYS A 161 -1.93 14.82 -7.28
C LYS A 161 -3.23 15.34 -7.92
N GLU A 162 -3.30 16.63 -8.16
CA GLU A 162 -4.41 17.23 -8.91
C GLU A 162 -4.31 16.92 -10.40
N PHE A 163 -5.47 16.78 -11.04
CA PHE A 163 -5.53 16.72 -12.50
C PHE A 163 -5.35 18.15 -13.05
N PRO A 164 -4.46 18.37 -14.05
CA PRO A 164 -4.20 19.73 -14.55
C PRO A 164 -5.48 20.48 -14.94
N GLY A 165 -5.67 21.67 -14.35
CA GLY A 165 -6.85 22.52 -14.62
C GLY A 165 -8.14 22.11 -13.89
N ILE A 166 -8.13 21.00 -13.15
CA ILE A 166 -9.31 20.46 -12.44
C ILE A 166 -8.98 20.35 -10.94
N PRO A 167 -9.12 21.44 -10.17
CA PRO A 167 -8.83 21.42 -8.74
C PRO A 167 -9.88 20.63 -7.96
N PHE A 168 -9.49 20.10 -6.81
CA PHE A 168 -10.44 19.49 -5.89
C PHE A 168 -11.38 20.55 -5.30
N ASP A 169 -12.66 20.23 -5.18
CA ASP A 169 -13.62 21.09 -4.46
C ASP A 169 -14.04 20.51 -3.10
N HIS A 170 -13.52 19.33 -2.78
CA HIS A 170 -13.74 18.61 -1.52
C HIS A 170 -15.22 18.33 -1.21
N LYS A 171 -16.09 18.38 -2.23
CA LYS A 171 -17.54 18.15 -2.12
C LYS A 171 -18.02 17.11 -3.14
N ARG A 172 -17.70 17.33 -4.42
CA ARG A 172 -18.06 16.45 -5.55
C ARG A 172 -16.85 16.04 -6.37
N ILE A 173 -15.82 16.88 -6.46
CA ILE A 173 -14.51 16.52 -7.04
C ILE A 173 -13.55 16.29 -5.88
N LEU A 174 -13.25 15.03 -5.64
CA LEU A 174 -12.63 14.53 -4.42
C LEU A 174 -11.29 13.89 -4.74
N SER A 175 -10.36 13.99 -3.81
CA SER A 175 -9.16 13.15 -3.74
C SER A 175 -9.36 12.00 -2.75
N SER A 176 -8.38 11.09 -2.67
CA SER A 176 -8.34 10.03 -1.66
C SER A 176 -8.40 10.55 -0.22
N ASP A 177 -7.93 11.79 0.00
CA ASP A 177 -7.88 12.39 1.33
C ASP A 177 -9.24 13.02 1.70
N SER A 178 -10.05 13.39 0.70
CA SER A 178 -11.37 14.00 0.92
C SER A 178 -12.56 13.07 0.67
N ILE A 179 -12.40 11.91 0.05
CA ILE A 179 -13.53 11.02 -0.30
C ILE A 179 -14.38 10.60 0.92
N LEU A 180 -13.76 10.52 2.09
CA LEU A 180 -14.41 10.20 3.37
C LEU A 180 -15.21 11.39 3.95
N SER A 181 -15.21 12.56 3.30
CA SER A 181 -16.01 13.73 3.69
C SER A 181 -17.40 13.78 3.04
N LEU A 182 -17.72 12.82 2.17
CA LEU A 182 -19.06 12.66 1.61
C LEU A 182 -20.10 12.59 2.74
N LYS A 183 -21.33 13.04 2.45
CA LYS A 183 -22.42 13.05 3.44
C LYS A 183 -23.32 11.82 3.35
N SER A 184 -23.28 11.14 2.23
CA SER A 184 -24.08 9.96 1.91
C SER A 184 -23.37 9.15 0.83
N PHE A 185 -23.80 7.92 0.61
CA PHE A 185 -23.45 7.20 -0.61
C PHE A 185 -23.92 8.02 -1.83
N PRO A 186 -23.05 8.37 -2.79
CA PRO A 186 -23.48 8.95 -4.06
C PRO A 186 -24.25 7.88 -4.84
N LYS A 187 -25.21 8.27 -5.69
CA LYS A 187 -25.90 7.30 -6.56
C LYS A 187 -24.94 6.84 -7.67
N ARG A 188 -24.10 7.75 -8.16
CA ARG A 188 -23.08 7.51 -9.19
C ARG A 188 -21.74 8.12 -8.79
N LEU A 189 -20.71 7.31 -8.80
CA LEU A 189 -19.32 7.71 -8.53
C LEU A 189 -18.45 7.33 -9.71
N ILE A 190 -17.73 8.29 -10.28
CA ILE A 190 -16.63 7.99 -11.19
C ILE A 190 -15.30 8.03 -10.44
N ILE A 191 -14.39 7.12 -10.77
CA ILE A 191 -13.05 7.06 -10.22
C ILE A 191 -12.07 7.16 -11.39
N ILE A 192 -11.25 8.21 -11.40
CA ILE A 192 -10.25 8.47 -12.42
C ILE A 192 -8.89 7.97 -11.92
N GLY A 193 -8.37 6.92 -12.56
CA GLY A 193 -7.16 6.20 -12.18
C GLY A 193 -7.49 4.85 -11.52
N ALA A 194 -7.16 3.75 -12.21
CA ALA A 194 -7.32 2.37 -11.78
C ALA A 194 -6.04 1.76 -11.19
N GLY A 195 -5.28 2.57 -10.45
CA GLY A 195 -4.25 2.06 -9.53
C GLY A 195 -4.85 1.44 -8.26
N ILE A 196 -4.00 1.08 -7.29
CA ILE A 196 -4.43 0.44 -6.02
C ILE A 196 -5.57 1.21 -5.35
N VAL A 197 -5.38 2.52 -5.15
CA VAL A 197 -6.34 3.36 -4.44
C VAL A 197 -7.68 3.42 -5.18
N GLY A 198 -7.66 3.54 -6.50
CA GLY A 198 -8.87 3.57 -7.32
C GLY A 198 -9.64 2.26 -7.26
N CYS A 199 -8.94 1.12 -7.41
CA CYS A 199 -9.54 -0.21 -7.30
C CYS A 199 -10.04 -0.52 -5.86
N GLU A 200 -9.34 -0.05 -4.84
CA GLU A 200 -9.75 -0.20 -3.42
C GLU A 200 -11.06 0.56 -3.17
N TYR A 201 -11.16 1.83 -3.57
CA TYR A 201 -12.41 2.59 -3.43
C TYR A 201 -13.52 2.05 -4.34
N ALA A 202 -13.21 1.59 -5.55
CA ALA A 202 -14.19 0.92 -6.40
C ALA A 202 -14.77 -0.32 -5.70
N THR A 203 -13.92 -1.11 -5.04
CA THR A 203 -14.33 -2.25 -4.22
C THR A 203 -15.21 -1.82 -3.05
N ILE A 204 -14.79 -0.81 -2.28
CA ILE A 204 -15.53 -0.32 -1.10
C ILE A 204 -16.95 0.10 -1.49
N PHE A 205 -17.10 0.96 -2.50
CA PHE A 205 -18.40 1.49 -2.88
C PHE A 205 -19.29 0.45 -3.57
N SER A 206 -18.72 -0.44 -4.39
CA SER A 206 -19.50 -1.52 -5.02
C SER A 206 -19.98 -2.56 -4.00
N ASN A 207 -19.17 -2.89 -2.97
CA ASN A 207 -19.55 -3.82 -1.91
C ASN A 207 -20.83 -3.41 -1.17
N TYR A 208 -21.01 -2.10 -0.90
CA TYR A 208 -22.25 -1.61 -0.25
C TYR A 208 -23.47 -1.68 -1.17
N ASN A 209 -23.28 -1.81 -2.49
CA ASN A 209 -24.34 -1.85 -3.50
C ASN A 209 -25.35 -0.69 -3.37
N ARG A 210 -24.84 0.51 -3.08
CA ARG A 210 -25.62 1.78 -3.01
C ARG A 210 -25.22 2.79 -4.08
N THR A 211 -24.14 2.50 -4.80
CA THR A 211 -23.47 3.41 -5.71
C THR A 211 -23.17 2.65 -7.00
N LYS A 212 -23.61 3.19 -8.14
CA LYS A 212 -23.10 2.78 -9.45
C LYS A 212 -21.70 3.36 -9.60
N VAL A 213 -20.70 2.48 -9.71
CA VAL A 213 -19.29 2.87 -9.77
C VAL A 213 -18.81 2.76 -11.22
N TYR A 214 -18.16 3.82 -11.69
CA TYR A 214 -17.40 3.85 -12.93
C TYR A 214 -15.91 3.96 -12.60
N LEU A 215 -15.07 3.14 -13.21
CA LEU A 215 -13.62 3.16 -13.03
C LEU A 215 -12.97 3.43 -14.37
N VAL A 216 -12.16 4.48 -14.45
CA VAL A 216 -11.55 4.96 -15.71
C VAL A 216 -10.04 4.88 -15.58
N ASP A 217 -9.37 4.35 -16.61
CA ASP A 217 -7.93 4.48 -16.76
C ASP A 217 -7.54 4.60 -18.23
N HIS A 218 -6.50 5.41 -18.49
CA HIS A 218 -5.86 5.49 -19.80
C HIS A 218 -5.16 4.19 -20.21
N ALA A 219 -4.80 3.33 -19.26
CA ALA A 219 -4.22 2.03 -19.53
C ALA A 219 -5.30 1.01 -19.96
N GLU A 220 -4.88 0.03 -20.76
CA GLU A 220 -5.72 -1.09 -21.18
C GLU A 220 -6.14 -2.02 -20.02
N SER A 221 -5.52 -1.89 -18.84
CA SER A 221 -5.77 -2.78 -17.70
C SER A 221 -5.70 -2.04 -16.38
N VAL A 222 -6.51 -2.49 -15.42
CA VAL A 222 -6.40 -2.04 -14.01
C VAL A 222 -5.08 -2.50 -13.41
N ILE A 223 -4.55 -1.74 -12.45
CA ILE A 223 -3.26 -2.00 -11.78
C ILE A 223 -2.14 -2.41 -12.77
N PRO A 224 -1.86 -1.61 -13.82
CA PRO A 224 -1.09 -2.04 -15.00
C PRO A 224 0.36 -2.45 -14.73
N TYR A 225 0.90 -2.14 -13.54
CA TYR A 225 2.23 -2.53 -13.09
C TYR A 225 2.32 -3.99 -12.60
N GLU A 226 1.19 -4.64 -12.27
CA GLU A 226 1.14 -6.08 -11.94
C GLU A 226 1.07 -6.96 -13.19
N ASP A 227 1.27 -8.27 -13.01
CA ASP A 227 1.11 -9.24 -14.10
C ASP A 227 -0.33 -9.24 -14.64
N PHE A 228 -0.48 -9.55 -15.94
CA PHE A 228 -1.77 -9.44 -16.65
C PHE A 228 -2.86 -10.36 -16.07
N ASP A 229 -2.47 -11.51 -15.54
CA ASP A 229 -3.39 -12.43 -14.85
C ASP A 229 -3.99 -11.79 -13.57
N ILE A 230 -3.20 -11.00 -12.84
CA ILE A 230 -3.66 -10.26 -11.66
C ILE A 230 -4.60 -9.13 -12.06
N SER A 231 -4.21 -8.32 -13.05
CA SER A 231 -5.03 -7.23 -13.57
C SER A 231 -6.38 -7.75 -14.07
N ARG A 232 -6.38 -8.82 -14.87
CA ARG A 232 -7.60 -9.45 -15.38
C ARG A 232 -8.47 -10.01 -14.25
N PHE A 233 -7.86 -10.65 -13.26
CA PHE A 233 -8.56 -11.16 -12.09
C PHE A 233 -9.28 -10.04 -11.33
N VAL A 234 -8.58 -8.94 -11.05
CA VAL A 234 -9.16 -7.78 -10.34
C VAL A 234 -10.26 -7.12 -11.16
N SER A 235 -10.06 -6.89 -12.46
CA SER A 235 -11.09 -6.35 -13.37
C SER A 235 -12.36 -7.18 -13.33
N SER A 236 -12.21 -8.51 -13.50
CA SER A 236 -13.34 -9.44 -13.48
C SER A 236 -14.07 -9.43 -12.14
N CYS A 237 -13.36 -9.29 -11.02
CA CYS A 237 -13.98 -9.21 -9.69
C CYS A 237 -14.79 -7.92 -9.52
N LEU A 238 -14.26 -6.77 -9.98
CA LEU A 238 -14.94 -5.49 -9.93
C LEU A 238 -16.19 -5.47 -10.83
N GLU A 239 -16.07 -5.97 -12.06
CA GLU A 239 -17.17 -6.07 -13.03
C GLU A 239 -18.30 -6.97 -12.50
N ASN A 240 -17.95 -8.13 -11.95
CA ASN A 240 -18.92 -9.03 -11.31
C ASN A 240 -19.60 -8.39 -10.09
N ASN A 241 -19.01 -7.35 -9.51
CA ASN A 241 -19.58 -6.54 -8.42
C ASN A 241 -20.28 -5.27 -8.93
N GLY A 242 -20.56 -5.17 -10.23
CA GLY A 242 -21.34 -4.08 -10.83
C GLY A 242 -20.55 -2.80 -11.16
N VAL A 243 -19.22 -2.82 -11.01
CA VAL A 243 -18.35 -1.73 -11.47
C VAL A 243 -18.28 -1.74 -12.99
N GLU A 244 -18.40 -0.58 -13.61
CA GLU A 244 -18.21 -0.41 -15.04
C GLU A 244 -16.84 0.19 -15.30
N ILE A 245 -16.02 -0.48 -16.10
CA ILE A 245 -14.62 -0.11 -16.32
C ILE A 245 -14.46 0.44 -17.74
N PHE A 246 -13.96 1.66 -17.83
CA PHE A 246 -13.54 2.29 -19.08
C PHE A 246 -12.03 2.16 -19.21
N HIS A 247 -11.59 1.17 -19.99
CA HIS A 247 -10.20 1.01 -20.40
C HIS A 247 -9.84 1.98 -21.52
N SER A 248 -8.56 2.34 -21.63
CA SER A 248 -8.04 3.22 -22.70
C SER A 248 -8.84 4.53 -22.83
N ALA A 249 -9.26 5.07 -21.68
CA ALA A 249 -10.08 6.27 -21.59
C ALA A 249 -9.39 7.34 -20.73
N ALA A 250 -9.36 8.57 -21.22
CA ALA A 250 -8.73 9.70 -20.55
C ALA A 250 -9.78 10.73 -20.11
N LEU A 251 -9.62 11.26 -18.90
CA LEU A 251 -10.41 12.41 -18.46
C LEU A 251 -10.05 13.64 -19.30
N LYS A 252 -11.04 14.24 -19.96
CA LYS A 252 -10.89 15.48 -20.72
C LYS A 252 -11.31 16.70 -19.92
N ASP A 253 -12.52 16.67 -19.36
CA ASP A 253 -13.12 17.80 -18.66
C ASP A 253 -14.16 17.36 -17.62
N ILE A 254 -14.39 18.21 -16.62
CA ILE A 254 -15.45 18.07 -15.61
C ILE A 254 -16.27 19.37 -15.56
N VAL A 255 -17.52 19.31 -16.03
CA VAL A 255 -18.44 20.44 -15.96
C VAL A 255 -19.37 20.27 -14.77
N LYS A 256 -19.32 21.22 -13.83
CA LYS A 256 -20.22 21.22 -12.67
C LYS A 256 -21.61 21.69 -13.07
N ARG A 257 -22.61 20.85 -12.82
CA ARG A 257 -24.02 21.22 -12.90
C ARG A 257 -24.61 21.44 -11.51
N LYS A 258 -25.87 21.84 -11.46
CA LYS A 258 -26.57 22.19 -10.21
C LYS A 258 -26.55 21.02 -9.22
N ASP A 259 -26.82 19.81 -9.69
CA ASP A 259 -27.02 18.60 -8.90
C ASP A 259 -26.03 17.46 -9.24
N HIS A 260 -25.37 17.51 -10.39
CA HIS A 260 -24.41 16.48 -10.84
C HIS A 260 -23.14 17.08 -11.47
N LEU A 261 -22.25 16.21 -11.95
CA LEU A 261 -21.07 16.50 -12.75
C LEU A 261 -21.22 15.82 -14.12
N ASP A 262 -20.92 16.56 -15.19
CA ASP A 262 -20.71 15.97 -16.52
C ASP A 262 -19.23 15.68 -16.68
N ILE A 263 -18.87 14.41 -16.85
CA ILE A 263 -17.50 13.96 -17.02
C ILE A 263 -17.29 13.61 -18.48
N THR A 264 -16.41 14.33 -19.17
CA THR A 264 -16.07 14.01 -20.56
C THR A 264 -14.85 13.10 -20.59
N LEU A 265 -15.01 11.93 -21.19
CA LEU A 265 -13.96 10.95 -21.44
C LEU A 265 -13.61 10.94 -22.93
N ASP A 266 -12.32 10.97 -23.26
CA ASP A 266 -11.80 10.76 -24.61
C ASP A 266 -11.20 9.35 -24.72
N PHE A 267 -11.41 8.70 -25.85
CA PHE A 267 -10.91 7.35 -26.15
C PHE A 267 -9.88 7.38 -27.28
N GLU A 268 -9.02 6.36 -27.33
CA GLU A 268 -7.92 6.29 -28.31
C GLU A 268 -8.39 6.18 -29.77
N ASP A 269 -9.59 5.66 -30.01
CA ASP A 269 -10.23 5.59 -31.32
C ASP A 269 -10.83 6.94 -31.79
N GLY A 270 -10.70 7.99 -30.98
CA GLY A 270 -11.07 9.36 -31.30
C GLY A 270 -12.50 9.77 -30.92
N HIS A 271 -13.32 8.87 -30.35
CA HIS A 271 -14.63 9.27 -29.83
C HIS A 271 -14.54 9.86 -28.42
N SER A 272 -15.58 10.61 -28.03
CA SER A 272 -15.76 11.11 -26.67
C SER A 272 -17.10 10.64 -26.10
N GLN A 273 -17.13 10.36 -24.81
CA GLN A 273 -18.35 10.02 -24.08
C GLN A 273 -18.53 10.98 -22.89
N VAL A 274 -19.76 11.42 -22.65
CA VAL A 274 -20.12 12.16 -21.43
C VAL A 274 -20.80 11.21 -20.46
N VAL A 275 -20.28 11.15 -19.23
CA VAL A 275 -20.83 10.35 -18.12
C VAL A 275 -21.32 11.30 -17.03
N GLU A 276 -22.62 11.23 -16.73
CA GLU A 276 -23.24 12.03 -15.69
C GLU A 276 -23.09 11.32 -14.32
N VAL A 277 -22.50 11.99 -13.32
CA VAL A 277 -22.24 11.41 -11.99
C VAL A 277 -22.48 12.41 -10.85
N ASP A 278 -22.65 11.93 -9.62
CA ASP A 278 -22.86 12.81 -8.46
C ASP A 278 -21.53 13.24 -7.82
N ALA A 279 -20.51 12.39 -7.90
CA ALA A 279 -19.17 12.64 -7.40
C ALA A 279 -18.10 11.99 -8.29
N ALA A 280 -16.91 12.56 -8.27
CA ALA A 280 -15.71 12.08 -8.94
C ALA A 280 -14.56 11.97 -7.92
N LEU A 281 -13.91 10.80 -7.88
CA LEU A 281 -12.67 10.56 -7.17
C LEU A 281 -11.51 10.61 -8.16
N ILE A 282 -10.60 11.56 -7.99
CA ILE A 282 -9.36 11.64 -8.75
C ILE A 282 -8.26 10.90 -7.99
N SER A 283 -7.79 9.79 -8.57
CA SER A 283 -6.84 8.85 -7.97
C SER A 283 -5.67 8.56 -8.93
N ILE A 284 -5.09 9.62 -9.51
CA ILE A 284 -4.02 9.55 -10.52
C ILE A 284 -2.59 9.55 -9.95
N GLY A 285 -2.46 9.25 -8.65
CA GLY A 285 -1.18 9.22 -7.92
C GLY A 285 -1.04 10.31 -6.87
N ARG A 286 0.13 10.33 -6.24
CA ARG A 286 0.48 11.25 -5.14
C ARG A 286 1.80 11.93 -5.45
N GLU A 287 1.97 13.13 -4.90
CA GLU A 287 3.19 13.94 -5.00
C GLU A 287 3.77 14.24 -3.61
N PRO A 288 5.10 14.37 -3.48
CA PRO A 288 5.76 14.65 -2.21
C PRO A 288 5.33 16.02 -1.64
N ASN A 289 5.17 16.09 -0.32
CA ASN A 289 4.73 17.30 0.35
C ASN A 289 5.91 18.17 0.77
N LEU A 290 6.28 19.13 -0.10
CA LEU A 290 7.44 20.01 0.12
C LEU A 290 7.08 21.46 0.48
N SER A 291 5.81 21.83 0.37
CA SER A 291 5.34 23.22 0.36
C SER A 291 5.74 24.09 1.56
N CYS A 292 5.92 23.50 2.73
CA CYS A 292 6.27 24.23 3.96
C CYS A 292 7.77 24.24 4.27
N LEU A 293 8.56 23.35 3.65
CA LEU A 293 9.89 22.98 4.17
C LEU A 293 10.97 24.03 3.91
N ASN A 294 10.80 24.88 2.90
CA ASN A 294 11.84 25.84 2.46
C ASN A 294 13.21 25.18 2.21
N LEU A 295 13.22 24.04 1.51
CA LEU A 295 14.38 23.14 1.35
C LEU A 295 15.67 23.81 0.83
N GLN A 296 15.54 24.90 0.09
CA GLN A 296 16.70 25.66 -0.41
C GLN A 296 17.58 26.14 0.75
N HIS A 297 16.99 26.55 1.87
CA HIS A 297 17.72 26.99 3.07
C HIS A 297 18.36 25.83 3.83
N ALA A 298 17.90 24.60 3.61
CA ALA A 298 18.57 23.38 4.08
C ALA A 298 19.70 22.92 3.15
N GLY A 299 19.86 23.53 1.97
CA GLY A 299 20.82 23.07 0.95
C GLY A 299 20.38 21.77 0.25
N ILE A 300 19.10 21.42 0.30
CA ILE A 300 18.55 20.21 -0.33
C ILE A 300 17.83 20.59 -1.63
N LEU A 301 18.17 19.90 -2.71
CA LEU A 301 17.51 20.03 -4.01
C LEU A 301 16.73 18.75 -4.32
N PRO A 302 15.40 18.83 -4.50
CA PRO A 302 14.61 17.71 -4.99
C PRO A 302 15.02 17.29 -6.40
N ASP A 303 14.71 16.05 -6.76
CA ASP A 303 14.88 15.54 -8.12
C ASP A 303 13.84 16.13 -9.11
N LYS A 304 13.91 15.72 -10.37
CA LYS A 304 12.99 16.17 -11.43
C LYS A 304 11.52 15.81 -11.18
N THR A 305 11.26 14.85 -10.29
CA THR A 305 9.92 14.43 -9.88
C THR A 305 9.46 15.12 -8.58
N GLY A 306 10.26 16.04 -8.05
CA GLY A 306 10.00 16.77 -6.82
C GLY A 306 10.30 15.96 -5.57
N ARG A 307 11.01 14.83 -5.65
CA ARG A 307 11.29 13.96 -4.49
C ARG A 307 12.67 14.23 -3.90
N ILE A 308 12.82 14.00 -2.59
CA ILE A 308 14.11 14.10 -1.93
C ILE A 308 14.93 12.85 -2.22
N VAL A 309 16.13 13.04 -2.76
CA VAL A 309 17.10 11.96 -2.99
C VAL A 309 17.83 11.69 -1.68
N THR A 310 17.96 10.42 -1.33
CA THR A 310 18.67 9.95 -0.14
C THR A 310 19.65 8.85 -0.50
N ASP A 311 20.69 8.70 0.30
CA ASP A 311 21.54 7.51 0.26
C ASP A 311 20.87 6.29 0.94
N ASP A 312 21.60 5.17 1.02
CA ASP A 312 21.15 3.92 1.64
C ASP A 312 20.87 4.04 3.16
N ASN A 313 21.36 5.10 3.79
CA ASN A 313 21.13 5.41 5.21
C ASN A 313 19.99 6.41 5.43
N CYS A 314 19.24 6.74 4.38
CA CYS A 314 18.20 7.78 4.36
C CYS A 314 18.73 9.21 4.53
N MET A 315 20.04 9.45 4.34
CA MET A 315 20.64 10.77 4.47
C MET A 315 20.44 11.57 3.18
N ALA A 316 19.94 12.80 3.30
CA ALA A 316 19.74 13.75 2.19
C ALA A 316 20.86 14.81 2.11
N GLY A 317 21.53 15.10 3.22
CA GLY A 317 22.71 15.97 3.25
C GLY A 317 23.17 16.32 4.66
N ARG A 318 24.49 16.31 4.91
CA ARG A 318 25.18 16.61 6.19
C ARG A 318 24.58 15.90 7.41
N HIS A 319 23.52 16.45 8.01
CA HIS A 319 22.82 15.95 9.21
C HIS A 319 21.28 15.94 9.02
N ILE A 320 20.83 16.09 7.77
CA ILE A 320 19.43 16.08 7.36
C ILE A 320 19.14 14.77 6.63
N TYR A 321 18.09 14.11 7.07
CA TYR A 321 17.60 12.84 6.56
C TYR A 321 16.19 13.01 6.02
N ALA A 322 15.74 12.07 5.18
CA ALA A 322 14.36 12.02 4.71
C ALA A 322 13.84 10.58 4.67
N ALA A 323 12.57 10.38 5.03
CA ALA A 323 11.96 9.05 5.08
C ALA A 323 10.45 9.07 4.78
N GLY A 324 9.96 8.00 4.17
CA GLY A 324 8.58 7.84 3.68
C GLY A 324 8.35 8.49 2.33
N ASP A 325 7.09 8.74 2.00
CA ASP A 325 6.65 9.15 0.65
C ASP A 325 7.24 10.46 0.09
N VAL A 326 7.99 11.21 0.90
CA VAL A 326 8.74 12.39 0.45
C VAL A 326 9.99 12.01 -0.38
N THR A 327 10.45 10.75 -0.24
CA THR A 327 11.61 10.20 -0.94
C THR A 327 11.20 9.50 -2.25
N HIS A 328 12.19 9.03 -3.00
CA HIS A 328 12.04 8.28 -4.26
C HIS A 328 11.63 6.81 -4.07
N LEU A 329 11.47 6.34 -2.84
CA LEU A 329 11.16 4.95 -2.52
C LEU A 329 9.63 4.70 -2.53
N PRO A 330 9.18 3.43 -2.60
CA PRO A 330 7.75 3.14 -2.72
C PRO A 330 6.95 3.70 -1.54
N ALA A 331 5.84 4.37 -1.84
CA ALA A 331 4.97 5.02 -0.85
C ALA A 331 4.08 4.00 -0.11
N LEU A 332 4.63 3.33 0.90
CA LEU A 332 3.93 2.37 1.76
C LEU A 332 4.20 2.63 3.24
N VAL A 333 3.17 2.46 4.07
CA VAL A 333 3.23 2.75 5.52
C VAL A 333 4.35 1.99 6.24
N ASN A 334 4.49 0.69 5.94
CA ASN A 334 5.52 -0.17 6.54
C ASN A 334 6.93 0.18 6.05
N ILE A 335 7.09 0.65 4.80
CA ILE A 335 8.38 1.16 4.31
C ILE A 335 8.73 2.45 5.04
N ALA A 336 7.80 3.41 5.10
CA ALA A 336 8.01 4.67 5.78
C ALA A 336 8.42 4.46 7.25
N GLU A 337 7.74 3.56 7.95
CA GLU A 337 8.08 3.17 9.33
C GLU A 337 9.49 2.56 9.42
N MET A 338 9.86 1.65 8.51
CA MET A 338 11.18 1.02 8.47
C MET A 338 12.29 2.04 8.20
N GLU A 339 12.10 2.94 7.23
CA GLU A 339 13.04 4.02 6.88
C GLU A 339 13.23 5.00 8.04
N GLY A 340 12.13 5.41 8.69
CA GLY A 340 12.21 6.31 9.85
C GLY A 340 13.06 5.73 10.98
N ARG A 341 12.89 4.44 11.29
CA ARG A 341 13.74 3.75 12.27
C ARG A 341 15.19 3.62 11.81
N HIS A 342 15.41 3.33 10.52
CA HIS A 342 16.74 3.17 9.96
C HIS A 342 17.53 4.48 9.96
N ALA A 343 16.90 5.59 9.57
CA ALA A 343 17.49 6.92 9.63
C ALA A 343 18.03 7.24 11.02
N VAL A 344 17.23 6.98 12.07
CA VAL A 344 17.65 7.20 13.46
C VAL A 344 18.78 6.27 13.90
N ALA A 345 18.73 5.00 13.48
CA ALA A 345 19.82 4.06 13.74
C ALA A 345 21.13 4.50 13.06
N SER A 346 21.06 5.19 11.92
CA SER A 346 22.19 5.82 11.25
C SER A 346 22.68 7.08 11.99
N MET A 347 21.79 7.96 12.44
CA MET A 347 22.14 9.20 13.15
C MET A 347 22.91 8.96 14.45
N PHE A 348 22.43 8.02 15.27
CA PHE A 348 22.89 7.86 16.67
C PHE A 348 23.60 6.53 16.94
N GLY A 349 23.94 5.78 15.89
CA GLY A 349 24.54 4.46 16.02
C GLY A 349 25.14 3.96 14.71
N LYS A 350 25.13 2.63 14.53
CA LYS A 350 25.47 1.97 13.28
C LYS A 350 24.36 1.00 12.92
N PRO A 351 23.67 1.16 11.78
CA PRO A 351 22.70 0.18 11.32
C PRO A 351 23.38 -1.19 11.17
N SER A 352 22.72 -2.25 11.64
CA SER A 352 23.29 -3.60 11.56
C SER A 352 23.27 -4.18 10.15
N LYS A 353 22.32 -3.73 9.31
CA LYS A 353 22.15 -4.15 7.91
C LYS A 353 21.55 -2.99 7.09
N PRO A 354 21.86 -2.91 5.78
CA PRO A 354 21.19 -1.98 4.88
C PRO A 354 19.71 -2.34 4.72
N LEU A 355 18.91 -1.36 4.29
CA LEU A 355 17.51 -1.61 3.91
C LEU A 355 17.45 -2.54 2.69
N SER A 356 16.54 -3.52 2.72
CA SER A 356 16.29 -4.44 1.62
C SER A 356 14.81 -4.48 1.31
N TYR A 357 14.48 -4.33 0.03
CA TYR A 357 13.11 -4.35 -0.48
C TYR A 357 12.80 -5.61 -1.31
N LYS A 358 13.75 -6.55 -1.41
CA LYS A 358 13.63 -7.75 -2.25
C LYS A 358 12.50 -8.68 -1.80
N ASP A 359 12.33 -8.76 -0.48
CA ASP A 359 11.38 -9.61 0.24
C ASP A 359 10.12 -8.84 0.69
N MET A 360 9.89 -7.66 0.12
CA MET A 360 8.78 -6.79 0.51
C MET A 360 7.43 -7.40 0.16
N SER A 361 6.59 -7.57 1.17
CA SER A 361 5.20 -7.97 1.02
C SER A 361 4.29 -6.76 0.89
N THR A 362 3.27 -6.89 0.05
CA THR A 362 2.23 -5.88 -0.16
C THR A 362 0.86 -6.55 -0.11
N ILE A 363 -0.14 -5.79 0.32
CA ILE A 363 -1.53 -6.22 0.38
C ILE A 363 -2.36 -5.15 -0.31
N MET A 364 -3.20 -5.58 -1.23
CA MET A 364 -4.16 -4.75 -1.94
C MET A 364 -5.56 -5.18 -1.48
N PHE A 365 -6.29 -4.24 -0.88
CA PHE A 365 -7.58 -4.47 -0.24
C PHE A 365 -8.70 -4.42 -1.29
N PHE A 366 -8.75 -5.45 -2.13
CA PHE A 366 -9.82 -5.69 -3.10
C PHE A 366 -10.77 -6.76 -2.57
N HIS A 367 -11.79 -7.15 -3.34
CA HIS A 367 -12.63 -8.29 -2.99
C HIS A 367 -12.53 -9.40 -4.05
N PRO A 368 -11.85 -10.53 -3.77
CA PRO A 368 -11.07 -10.81 -2.57
C PRO A 368 -9.76 -10.01 -2.50
N ALA A 369 -9.15 -9.94 -1.31
CA ALA A 369 -7.85 -9.30 -1.14
C ALA A 369 -6.76 -9.98 -1.98
N VAL A 370 -5.79 -9.20 -2.42
CA VAL A 370 -4.61 -9.66 -3.18
C VAL A 370 -3.36 -9.38 -2.36
N ALA A 371 -2.50 -10.38 -2.19
CA ALA A 371 -1.19 -10.23 -1.58
C ALA A 371 -0.10 -10.51 -2.61
N ALA A 372 1.00 -9.77 -2.53
CA ALA A 372 2.15 -9.96 -3.39
C ALA A 372 3.46 -9.83 -2.61
N VAL A 373 4.48 -10.57 -3.01
CA VAL A 373 5.85 -10.45 -2.50
C VAL A 373 6.84 -10.71 -3.62
N GLY A 374 7.96 -10.00 -3.62
CA GLY A 374 9.04 -10.24 -4.58
C GLY A 374 8.71 -9.86 -6.04
N MET A 375 9.46 -10.42 -6.98
CA MET A 375 9.40 -10.06 -8.39
C MET A 375 8.16 -10.64 -9.08
N SER A 376 7.51 -9.83 -9.92
CA SER A 376 6.47 -10.26 -10.87
C SER A 376 7.10 -10.88 -12.11
N GLU A 377 6.31 -11.58 -12.92
CA GLU A 377 6.79 -12.09 -14.20
C GLU A 377 7.23 -10.96 -15.12
N LYS A 378 6.46 -9.85 -15.16
CA LYS A 378 6.86 -8.61 -15.86
C LYS A 378 8.22 -8.11 -15.37
N SER A 379 8.47 -8.13 -14.06
CA SER A 379 9.77 -7.72 -13.48
C SER A 379 10.90 -8.70 -13.83
N CYS A 380 10.66 -10.01 -13.79
CA CYS A 380 11.66 -11.02 -14.18
C CYS A 380 12.06 -10.84 -15.65
N ARG A 381 11.07 -10.67 -16.54
CA ARG A 381 11.28 -10.43 -17.98
C ARG A 381 12.07 -9.14 -18.22
N LYS A 382 11.67 -8.04 -17.60
CA LYS A 382 12.40 -6.75 -17.71
C LYS A 382 13.86 -6.84 -17.25
N LYS A 383 14.16 -7.73 -16.30
CA LYS A 383 15.52 -7.95 -15.76
C LYS A 383 16.25 -9.12 -16.42
N ASN A 384 15.66 -9.76 -17.43
CA ASN A 384 16.20 -10.97 -18.07
C ASN A 384 16.55 -12.10 -17.08
N ILE A 385 15.71 -12.30 -16.06
CA ILE A 385 15.86 -13.38 -15.08
C ILE A 385 15.00 -14.56 -15.53
N PRO A 386 15.58 -15.72 -15.90
CA PRO A 386 14.81 -16.91 -16.22
C PRO A 386 14.02 -17.39 -14.99
N TYR A 387 12.79 -17.83 -15.20
CA TYR A 387 11.91 -18.25 -14.13
C TYR A 387 11.00 -19.41 -14.55
N ARG A 388 10.53 -20.14 -13.55
CA ARG A 388 9.36 -21.01 -13.66
C ARG A 388 8.29 -20.58 -12.66
N ALA A 389 7.04 -20.79 -13.02
CA ALA A 389 5.89 -20.37 -12.23
C ALA A 389 4.85 -21.49 -12.11
N ALA A 390 4.13 -21.48 -10.99
CA ALA A 390 3.01 -22.38 -10.72
C ALA A 390 1.80 -21.56 -10.26
N TYR A 391 0.66 -21.77 -10.92
CA TYR A 391 -0.64 -21.18 -10.58
C TYR A 391 -1.59 -22.27 -10.06
N TYR A 392 -2.17 -22.03 -8.88
CA TYR A 392 -3.09 -22.94 -8.22
C TYR A 392 -4.40 -22.21 -7.86
N SER A 393 -5.51 -22.63 -8.46
CA SER A 393 -6.84 -22.08 -8.19
C SER A 393 -7.36 -22.47 -6.82
N ASN A 394 -7.92 -21.50 -6.07
CA ASN A 394 -8.55 -21.75 -4.76
C ASN A 394 -9.70 -22.77 -4.83
N ALA A 395 -10.32 -22.96 -6.00
CA ALA A 395 -11.33 -23.98 -6.23
C ALA A 395 -10.90 -25.44 -5.91
N PHE A 396 -9.60 -25.72 -5.80
CA PHE A 396 -9.07 -27.03 -5.44
C PHE A 396 -8.65 -27.13 -3.96
N LEU A 397 -8.70 -26.03 -3.21
CA LEU A 397 -8.29 -26.02 -1.81
C LEU A 397 -9.45 -26.42 -0.89
N PRO A 398 -9.30 -27.46 -0.05
CA PRO A 398 -10.33 -27.88 0.90
C PRO A 398 -10.83 -26.73 1.78
N ARG A 399 -9.92 -25.88 2.27
CA ARG A 399 -10.30 -24.73 3.10
C ARG A 399 -11.14 -23.70 2.34
N ALA A 400 -10.76 -23.34 1.13
CA ALA A 400 -11.51 -22.39 0.31
C ALA A 400 -12.87 -22.94 -0.10
N ILE A 401 -12.95 -24.25 -0.38
CA ILE A 401 -14.20 -24.98 -0.65
C ILE A 401 -15.13 -24.90 0.57
N ALA A 402 -14.62 -25.20 1.77
CA ALA A 402 -15.40 -25.12 3.00
C ALA A 402 -15.93 -23.70 3.27
N MET A 403 -15.15 -22.67 2.95
CA MET A 403 -15.54 -21.26 3.10
C MET A 403 -16.50 -20.76 2.00
N ARG A 404 -16.69 -21.54 0.92
CA ARG A 404 -17.31 -21.11 -0.34
C ARG A 404 -16.65 -19.84 -0.89
N ALA A 405 -15.32 -19.81 -0.81
CA ALA A 405 -14.46 -18.72 -1.29
C ALA A 405 -13.59 -19.22 -2.45
N LEU A 406 -14.24 -19.74 -3.50
CA LEU A 406 -13.58 -20.43 -4.61
C LEU A 406 -12.87 -19.50 -5.59
N ASN A 407 -13.28 -18.22 -5.63
CA ASN A 407 -12.68 -17.22 -6.50
C ASN A 407 -11.36 -16.74 -5.89
N GLY A 408 -10.26 -16.97 -6.60
CA GLY A 408 -8.90 -16.64 -6.16
C GLY A 408 -7.89 -17.72 -6.53
N PHE A 409 -6.64 -17.47 -6.20
CA PHE A 409 -5.51 -18.31 -6.60
C PHE A 409 -4.28 -18.05 -5.74
N PHE A 410 -3.29 -18.93 -5.87
CA PHE A 410 -1.90 -18.67 -5.53
C PHE A 410 -1.04 -18.83 -6.78
N LYS A 411 -0.06 -17.96 -6.95
CA LYS A 411 0.95 -18.00 -8.01
C LYS A 411 2.33 -17.83 -7.37
N ILE A 412 3.19 -18.83 -7.47
CA ILE A 412 4.59 -18.76 -7.03
C ILE A 412 5.49 -18.70 -8.26
N ILE A 413 6.44 -17.78 -8.24
CA ILE A 413 7.48 -17.61 -9.25
C ILE A 413 8.80 -17.97 -8.60
N ALA A 414 9.57 -18.85 -9.23
CA ALA A 414 10.84 -19.34 -8.74
C ALA A 414 11.90 -19.33 -9.84
N THR A 415 13.17 -19.44 -9.47
CA THR A 415 14.27 -19.64 -10.43
C THR A 415 14.03 -20.91 -11.27
N ASP A 416 14.45 -20.90 -12.53
CA ASP A 416 14.36 -22.09 -13.37
C ASP A 416 15.65 -22.91 -13.26
N GLU A 417 15.77 -23.68 -12.18
CA GLU A 417 16.90 -24.56 -11.88
C GLU A 417 16.41 -25.84 -11.16
N ASP A 418 17.32 -26.79 -10.89
CA ASP A 418 16.93 -28.08 -10.27
C ASP A 418 16.39 -27.91 -8.85
N ASN A 419 16.96 -26.97 -8.07
CA ASN A 419 16.50 -26.63 -6.73
C ASN A 419 16.09 -25.16 -6.60
N PRO A 420 14.85 -24.80 -6.99
CA PRO A 420 14.51 -23.39 -7.14
C PRO A 420 14.35 -22.62 -5.88
N LYS A 421 14.74 -21.36 -5.98
CA LYS A 421 14.52 -20.31 -4.99
C LYS A 421 13.33 -19.48 -5.40
N ILE A 422 12.53 -19.09 -4.42
CA ILE A 422 11.37 -18.25 -4.69
C ILE A 422 11.84 -16.84 -5.08
N LEU A 423 11.36 -16.38 -6.24
CA LEU A 423 11.55 -15.02 -6.74
C LEU A 423 10.40 -14.10 -6.34
N GLY A 424 9.20 -14.66 -6.18
CA GLY A 424 8.03 -13.93 -5.70
C GLY A 424 6.75 -14.77 -5.65
N MET A 425 5.70 -14.18 -5.13
CA MET A 425 4.36 -14.76 -5.10
C MET A 425 3.30 -13.69 -5.35
N ARG A 426 2.21 -14.06 -6.02
CA ARG A 426 0.92 -13.36 -5.97
C ARG A 426 -0.16 -14.32 -5.50
N ALA A 427 -1.03 -13.87 -4.62
CA ALA A 427 -2.15 -14.67 -4.15
C ALA A 427 -3.39 -13.80 -4.00
N ALA A 428 -4.54 -14.34 -4.35
CA ALA A 428 -5.84 -13.69 -4.17
C ALA A 428 -6.79 -14.63 -3.44
N GLY A 429 -7.48 -14.15 -2.42
CA GLY A 429 -8.40 -14.97 -1.65
C GLY A 429 -8.47 -14.62 -0.17
N PRO A 430 -9.18 -15.43 0.63
CA PRO A 430 -9.21 -15.24 2.07
C PRO A 430 -7.82 -15.50 2.68
N GLN A 431 -7.48 -14.75 3.73
CA GLN A 431 -6.28 -14.97 4.56
C GLN A 431 -4.92 -14.82 3.86
N VAL A 432 -4.88 -14.41 2.59
CA VAL A 432 -3.63 -14.23 1.82
C VAL A 432 -2.69 -13.18 2.43
N SER A 433 -3.25 -12.20 3.16
CA SER A 433 -2.50 -11.19 3.92
C SER A 433 -1.59 -11.77 4.99
N GLY A 434 -1.98 -12.90 5.60
CA GLY A 434 -1.15 -13.62 6.57
C GLY A 434 -0.18 -14.59 5.90
N THR A 435 -0.62 -15.30 4.86
CA THR A 435 0.18 -16.34 4.20
C THR A 435 1.39 -15.78 3.45
N VAL A 436 1.30 -14.55 2.92
CA VAL A 436 2.40 -13.90 2.18
C VAL A 436 3.69 -13.77 2.99
N MET A 437 3.60 -13.63 4.31
CA MET A 437 4.77 -13.49 5.19
C MET A 437 5.64 -14.73 5.24
N ALA A 438 5.08 -15.93 5.03
CA ALA A 438 5.87 -17.16 5.00
C ALA A 438 6.83 -17.16 3.79
N VAL A 439 6.35 -16.72 2.61
CA VAL A 439 7.18 -16.56 1.42
C VAL A 439 8.21 -15.45 1.59
N SER A 440 7.81 -14.32 2.17
CA SER A 440 8.74 -13.22 2.48
C SER A 440 9.91 -13.69 3.35
N LEU A 441 9.64 -14.46 4.40
CA LEU A 441 10.67 -15.02 5.27
C LEU A 441 11.60 -16.00 4.53
N ALA A 442 11.04 -16.91 3.74
CA ALA A 442 11.81 -17.85 2.93
C ALA A 442 12.75 -17.12 1.95
N MET A 443 12.24 -16.09 1.25
CA MET A 443 13.03 -15.24 0.37
C MET A 443 14.16 -14.52 1.13
N LYS A 444 13.86 -13.98 2.32
CA LYS A 444 14.85 -13.30 3.16
C LYS A 444 16.00 -14.22 3.59
N ARG A 445 15.71 -15.51 3.76
CA ARG A 445 16.67 -16.56 4.09
C ARG A 445 17.30 -17.23 2.87
N SER A 446 16.82 -16.91 1.67
CA SER A 446 17.23 -17.55 0.41
C SER A 446 16.97 -19.07 0.43
N GLU A 447 15.89 -19.48 1.09
CA GLU A 447 15.42 -20.88 1.14
C GLU A 447 14.95 -21.32 -0.27
N CYS A 448 15.17 -22.60 -0.57
CA CYS A 448 14.70 -23.23 -1.78
C CYS A 448 13.29 -23.83 -1.56
N VAL A 449 12.62 -24.19 -2.66
CA VAL A 449 11.30 -24.82 -2.64
C VAL A 449 11.31 -26.12 -1.84
N SER A 450 12.40 -26.90 -1.90
CA SER A 450 12.59 -28.12 -1.08
C SER A 450 12.49 -27.83 0.41
N ASP A 451 13.19 -26.79 0.88
CA ASP A 451 13.31 -26.45 2.30
C ASP A 451 11.93 -26.09 2.88
N MET A 452 11.13 -25.36 2.10
CA MET A 452 9.77 -25.00 2.49
C MET A 452 8.79 -26.18 2.48
N LEU A 453 9.07 -27.23 1.70
CA LEU A 453 8.24 -28.43 1.60
C LEU A 453 8.49 -29.44 2.72
N GLU A 454 9.62 -29.34 3.44
CA GLU A 454 9.89 -30.12 4.66
C GLU A 454 8.97 -29.75 5.83
N SER A 455 8.39 -28.55 5.79
CA SER A 455 7.46 -28.08 6.81
C SER A 455 6.13 -28.84 6.76
N LEU A 456 5.53 -29.05 7.94
CA LEU A 456 4.19 -29.62 8.08
C LEU A 456 3.13 -28.52 7.93
N TYR A 457 2.36 -28.56 6.84
CA TYR A 457 1.28 -27.61 6.57
C TYR A 457 0.01 -28.06 7.32
N PRO A 458 -0.59 -27.19 8.14
CA PRO A 458 -1.83 -27.53 8.83
C PRO A 458 -2.97 -27.73 7.82
N HIS A 459 -3.79 -28.76 8.05
CA HIS A 459 -4.95 -29.08 7.22
C HIS A 459 -6.27 -28.95 8.01
N PRO A 460 -7.34 -28.36 7.42
CA PRO A 460 -7.38 -27.64 6.16
C PRO A 460 -7.03 -26.14 6.34
N THR A 461 -6.11 -25.59 5.53
CA THR A 461 -5.75 -24.16 5.57
C THR A 461 -5.48 -23.57 4.18
N MET A 462 -5.46 -22.22 4.09
CA MET A 462 -5.13 -21.53 2.83
C MET A 462 -3.64 -21.68 2.46
N SER A 463 -2.75 -21.95 3.42
CA SER A 463 -1.32 -22.16 3.13
C SER A 463 -1.05 -23.45 2.37
N GLU A 464 -1.98 -24.41 2.33
CA GLU A 464 -1.87 -25.60 1.47
C GLU A 464 -1.78 -25.24 -0.01
N ALA A 465 -2.32 -24.10 -0.47
CA ALA A 465 -2.11 -23.66 -1.85
C ALA A 465 -0.66 -23.29 -2.14
N MET A 466 0.02 -22.67 -1.17
CA MET A 466 1.44 -22.38 -1.28
C MET A 466 2.22 -23.70 -1.41
N GLN A 467 1.89 -24.69 -0.57
CA GLN A 467 2.46 -26.03 -0.64
C GLN A 467 2.21 -26.69 -2.02
N GLU A 468 1.00 -26.63 -2.53
CA GLU A 468 0.67 -27.25 -3.83
C GLU A 468 1.32 -26.51 -5.01
N CYS A 469 1.40 -25.18 -5.00
CA CYS A 469 2.19 -24.43 -5.98
C CYS A 469 3.66 -24.91 -5.97
N MET A 470 4.26 -25.05 -4.80
CA MET A 470 5.64 -25.54 -4.65
C MET A 470 5.81 -26.97 -5.14
N ARG A 471 4.89 -27.87 -4.79
CA ARG A 471 4.87 -29.25 -5.31
C ARG A 471 4.66 -29.28 -6.83
N MET A 472 3.87 -28.37 -7.39
CA MET A 472 3.69 -28.26 -8.85
C MET A 472 5.01 -27.87 -9.53
N LEU A 473 5.77 -26.94 -8.95
CA LEU A 473 7.07 -26.54 -9.48
C LEU A 473 8.05 -27.72 -9.55
N ILE A 474 8.02 -28.66 -8.59
CA ILE A 474 8.92 -29.82 -8.56
C ILE A 474 8.26 -31.15 -9.00
N GLY A 475 7.05 -31.11 -9.58
CA GLY A 475 6.38 -32.30 -10.11
C GLY A 475 5.69 -33.24 -9.12
N THR A 476 5.63 -32.90 -7.83
CA THR A 476 5.11 -33.77 -6.76
C THR A 476 3.69 -33.43 -6.30
N SER A 477 2.99 -32.49 -6.96
CA SER A 477 1.64 -32.05 -6.55
C SER A 477 0.61 -33.17 -6.67
N THR A 478 -0.37 -33.17 -5.76
CA THR A 478 -1.45 -34.16 -5.72
C THR A 478 -2.37 -34.02 -6.94
N PHE A 479 -2.67 -32.79 -7.36
CA PHE A 479 -3.46 -32.53 -8.56
C PHE A 479 -2.55 -32.16 -9.74
N LYS A 480 -2.80 -32.76 -10.90
CA LYS A 480 -1.93 -32.60 -12.07
C LYS A 480 -2.46 -31.48 -12.97
N PRO A 481 -1.63 -30.48 -13.36
CA PRO A 481 -2.04 -29.40 -14.27
C PRO A 481 -2.67 -29.88 -15.57
N PHE A 482 -2.18 -30.99 -16.13
CA PHE A 482 -2.72 -31.58 -17.35
C PHE A 482 -4.20 -31.96 -17.24
N ALA A 483 -4.67 -32.38 -16.06
CA ALA A 483 -6.08 -32.69 -15.84
C ALA A 483 -6.96 -31.43 -15.71
N PHE A 484 -6.38 -30.27 -15.37
CA PHE A 484 -7.11 -29.04 -15.06
C PHE A 484 -6.41 -27.78 -15.62
N PRO A 485 -6.15 -27.69 -16.94
CA PRO A 485 -5.27 -26.68 -17.54
C PRO A 485 -5.74 -25.22 -17.37
N GLY A 486 -7.04 -24.99 -17.11
CA GLY A 486 -7.58 -23.66 -16.82
C GLY A 486 -7.56 -23.25 -15.34
N ARG A 487 -7.15 -24.16 -14.45
CA ARG A 487 -7.23 -23.99 -12.98
C ARG A 487 -5.89 -24.22 -12.29
N LEU A 488 -5.06 -25.09 -12.87
CA LEU A 488 -3.73 -25.45 -12.40
C LEU A 488 -2.78 -25.33 -13.59
N ARG A 489 -1.70 -24.56 -13.48
CA ARG A 489 -0.75 -24.33 -14.57
C ARG A 489 0.69 -24.24 -14.08
N THR A 490 1.61 -24.76 -14.88
CA THR A 490 3.07 -24.61 -14.69
C THR A 490 3.72 -24.21 -16.01
N TRP A 491 4.58 -23.20 -15.97
CA TRP A 491 5.28 -22.71 -17.15
C TRP A 491 6.65 -22.17 -16.77
N SER A 492 7.54 -22.05 -17.75
CA SER A 492 8.82 -21.38 -17.63
C SER A 492 9.01 -20.31 -18.71
N TRP A 493 9.96 -19.42 -18.45
CA TRP A 493 10.37 -18.39 -19.38
C TRP A 493 11.88 -18.17 -19.29
N HIS A 494 12.50 -17.99 -20.47
CA HIS A 494 13.92 -17.74 -20.63
C HIS A 494 14.17 -16.47 -21.46
N PRO A 495 15.26 -15.73 -21.20
CA PRO A 495 15.65 -14.59 -22.03
C PRO A 495 15.72 -14.94 -23.52
N GLY A 496 15.20 -14.04 -24.37
CA GLY A 496 15.13 -14.26 -25.82
C GLY A 496 13.88 -15.01 -26.31
N LYS A 497 13.02 -15.50 -25.41
CA LYS A 497 11.71 -16.07 -25.76
C LYS A 497 10.61 -15.01 -25.62
N GLU A 498 9.75 -14.90 -26.62
CA GLU A 498 8.57 -14.02 -26.55
C GLU A 498 7.48 -14.59 -25.64
N LYS A 499 7.26 -15.91 -25.70
CA LYS A 499 6.18 -16.62 -25.00
C LYS A 499 6.71 -17.53 -23.90
N ASP A 500 5.84 -17.81 -22.93
CA ASP A 500 6.08 -18.85 -21.91
C ASP A 500 6.07 -20.24 -22.56
N GLU A 501 6.83 -21.16 -21.98
CA GLU A 501 6.87 -22.57 -22.34
C GLU A 501 6.16 -23.40 -21.27
N GLU A 502 5.18 -24.22 -21.65
CA GLU A 502 4.51 -25.10 -20.68
C GLU A 502 5.46 -26.21 -20.20
N ILE A 503 5.55 -26.39 -18.89
CA ILE A 503 6.35 -27.47 -18.29
C ILE A 503 5.55 -28.78 -18.40
N LYS A 504 5.95 -29.64 -19.34
CA LYS A 504 5.36 -30.98 -19.51
C LYS A 504 5.87 -31.92 -18.42
N GLN A 505 4.94 -32.61 -17.74
CA GLN A 505 5.26 -33.55 -16.64
C GLN A 505 6.18 -34.72 -17.03
N SER A 506 6.36 -35.01 -18.32
CA SER A 506 7.25 -36.06 -18.82
C SER A 506 8.75 -35.73 -18.76
N SER A 507 9.15 -34.58 -18.20
CA SER A 507 10.55 -34.16 -18.09
C SER A 507 11.15 -34.36 -16.69
N ILE A 508 10.39 -34.94 -15.76
CA ILE A 508 10.83 -35.27 -14.38
C ILE A 508 11.02 -36.80 -14.25
N GLU A 509 11.54 -37.44 -15.31
CA GLU A 509 11.98 -38.83 -15.25
C GLU A 509 13.32 -38.92 -14.52
N THR A 510 13.25 -39.37 -13.27
CA THR A 510 14.25 -40.19 -12.55
C THR A 510 15.66 -40.21 -13.14
N ASN A 511 16.51 -39.26 -12.74
CA ASN A 511 17.95 -39.51 -12.57
C ASN A 511 18.19 -40.30 -11.27
N GLY A 512 17.46 -41.41 -11.11
CA GLY A 512 17.72 -42.43 -10.10
C GLY A 512 18.70 -43.43 -10.70
N GLY A 513 19.89 -43.50 -10.10
CA GLY A 513 21.08 -44.17 -10.61
C GLY A 513 20.87 -45.55 -11.24
N LYS A 514 21.53 -45.75 -12.38
CA LYS A 514 22.27 -46.99 -12.61
C LYS A 514 23.55 -46.89 -11.78
N GLU A 515 23.52 -47.49 -10.59
CA GLU A 515 24.50 -48.44 -10.03
C GLU A 515 24.16 -48.74 -8.57
#